data_AF-A0A2E9YVJ4-F1
#
_entry.id   AF-A0A2E9YVJ4-F1
#
_cell.length_a   1.000
_cell.length_b   1.000
_cell.length_c   1.000
_cell.angle_alpha   90.00
_cell.angle_beta   90.00
_cell.angle_gamma   90.00
#
_symmetry.space_group_name_H-M   'P 1'
#
loop_
_entity.id
_entity.type
_entity.pdbx_description
1 polymer ?
#
loop_
_entity_poly.entity_id
_entity_poly.type
_entity_poly.pdbx_seq_one_letter_code
_entity_poly.pdbx_strand_id
1 'polypeptide(L)'
;MRFALAHASNAPPEKTMTPSGLKEASEVSPRLRSLVRELGEAPTLCRTEEGDSYTIGGTEPGRGVEILLQCLDEFRCRAWRSIDLLTARAVLATRHVVVAAEPLASS
;
A
#
# COMPACT_ATOMS: atom_id res chain seq x y z
N MET A 1 25.53 6.33 7.19
CA MET A 1 24.23 5.65 7.35
C MET A 1 24.01 4.66 6.20
N ARG A 2 24.48 3.41 6.30
CA ARG A 2 24.29 2.36 5.26
C ARG A 2 23.69 1.05 5.80
N PHE A 3 23.34 0.99 7.09
CA PHE A 3 22.98 -0.27 7.75
C PHE A 3 21.49 -0.61 7.78
N ALA A 4 20.60 0.32 7.45
CA ALA A 4 19.14 0.06 7.48
C ALA A 4 18.55 -0.47 6.17
N LEU A 5 19.26 -0.38 5.03
CA LEU A 5 18.73 -0.84 3.73
C LEU A 5 19.01 -2.32 3.43
N ALA A 6 19.96 -2.95 4.14
CA ALA A 6 20.40 -4.31 3.82
C ALA A 6 19.48 -5.42 4.35
N HIS A 7 18.62 -5.13 5.33
CA HIS A 7 17.77 -6.15 5.94
C HIS A 7 16.44 -6.41 5.21
N ALA A 8 16.01 -5.51 4.33
CA ALA A 8 14.77 -5.70 3.57
C ALA A 8 14.93 -6.53 2.29
N SER A 9 16.17 -6.76 1.83
CA SER A 9 16.43 -7.28 0.46
C SER A 9 16.59 -8.81 0.36
N ASN A 10 16.62 -9.55 1.47
CA ASN A 10 16.94 -11.00 1.46
C ASN A 10 15.83 -11.92 1.98
N ALA A 11 14.64 -11.40 2.29
CA ALA A 11 13.50 -12.24 2.64
C ALA A 11 12.82 -12.72 1.34
N PRO A 12 12.57 -14.03 1.17
CA PRO A 12 11.75 -14.50 0.05
C PRO A 12 10.39 -13.78 0.09
N PRO A 13 9.84 -13.36 -1.07
CA PRO A 13 8.64 -12.51 -1.14
C PRO A 13 7.41 -13.11 -0.43
N GLU A 14 7.43 -14.42 -0.19
CA GLU A 14 6.41 -15.16 0.54
C GLU A 14 6.41 -14.88 2.06
N LYS A 15 7.54 -14.45 2.65
CA LYS A 15 7.63 -14.11 4.09
C LYS A 15 7.25 -12.66 4.42
N THR A 16 7.20 -11.78 3.42
CA THR A 16 6.92 -10.34 3.60
C THR A 16 5.44 -9.98 3.51
N MET A 17 4.58 -10.87 3.00
CA MET A 17 3.12 -10.64 2.95
C MET A 17 2.39 -11.09 4.23
N THR A 18 2.91 -10.65 5.39
CA THR A 18 2.14 -10.72 6.65
C THR A 18 1.38 -9.40 6.86
N PRO A 19 0.31 -9.35 7.67
CA PRO A 19 -0.34 -8.09 8.05
C PRO A 19 0.66 -7.05 8.61
N SER A 20 1.69 -7.54 9.31
CA SER A 20 2.83 -6.76 9.80
C SER A 20 3.66 -6.16 8.66
N GLY A 21 4.01 -6.95 7.64
CA GLY A 21 4.75 -6.48 6.46
C GLY A 21 3.96 -5.50 5.59
N LEU A 22 2.62 -5.62 5.54
CA LEU A 22 1.75 -4.62 4.91
C LEU A 22 1.75 -3.28 5.65
N LYS A 23 1.82 -3.32 6.98
CA LYS A 23 1.94 -2.11 7.81
C LYS A 23 3.29 -1.43 7.58
N GLU A 24 4.38 -2.19 7.51
CA GLU A 24 5.71 -1.66 7.17
C GLU A 24 5.74 -1.08 5.74
N ALA A 25 5.12 -1.77 4.77
CA ALA A 25 4.97 -1.26 3.42
C ALA A 25 4.17 0.05 3.34
N SER A 26 3.26 0.30 4.30
CA SER A 26 2.52 1.56 4.36
C SER A 26 3.41 2.77 4.65
N GLU A 27 4.56 2.56 5.30
CA GLU A 27 5.52 3.62 5.65
C GLU A 27 6.52 3.92 4.53
N VAL A 28 6.63 3.05 3.52
CA VAL A 28 7.61 3.19 2.43
C VAL A 28 7.29 4.40 1.55
N SER A 29 6.05 4.53 1.07
CA SER A 29 5.67 5.66 0.19
C SER A 29 5.87 7.02 0.87
N PRO A 30 5.42 7.25 2.13
CA PRO A 30 5.66 8.52 2.83
C PRO A 30 7.14 8.84 3.05
N ARG A 31 7.96 7.84 3.43
CA ARG A 31 9.41 8.04 3.64
C ARG A 31 10.12 8.42 2.36
N LEU A 32 9.83 7.71 1.28
CA LEU A 32 10.45 7.99 -0.01
C LEU A 32 9.99 9.36 -0.56
N ARG A 33 8.72 9.74 -0.36
CA ARG A 33 8.24 11.09 -0.68
C ARG A 33 8.95 12.19 0.12
N SER A 34 9.25 11.95 1.41
CA SER A 34 10.06 12.88 2.22
C SER A 34 11.46 13.04 1.65
N LEU A 35 12.13 11.92 1.35
CA LEU A 35 13.48 11.93 0.78
C LEU A 35 13.56 12.69 -0.54
N VAL A 36 12.62 12.46 -1.46
CA VAL A 36 12.63 13.15 -2.76
C VAL A 36 12.36 14.66 -2.60
N ARG A 37 11.53 15.04 -1.63
CA ARG A 37 11.32 16.46 -1.28
C ARG A 37 12.54 17.10 -0.64
N GLU A 38 13.23 16.40 0.26
CA GLU A 38 14.49 16.86 0.87
C GLU A 38 15.59 17.07 -0.17
N LEU A 39 15.63 16.23 -1.21
CA LEU A 39 16.54 16.39 -2.35
C LEU A 39 16.15 17.53 -3.29
N GLY A 40 14.94 18.10 -3.16
CA GLY A 40 14.43 19.17 -4.02
C GLY A 40 14.10 18.71 -5.45
N GLU A 41 14.06 17.40 -5.69
CA GLU A 41 13.86 16.85 -7.03
C GLU A 41 12.38 16.58 -7.35
N ALA A 42 11.52 16.45 -6.34
CA ALA A 42 10.09 16.25 -6.55
C ALA A 42 9.40 17.54 -7.04
N PRO A 43 8.50 17.45 -8.04
CA PRO A 43 7.61 18.56 -8.34
C PRO A 43 6.68 18.84 -7.15
N THR A 44 6.47 20.12 -6.84
CA THR A 44 5.49 20.52 -5.81
C THR A 44 4.15 20.81 -6.46
N LEU A 45 3.09 20.14 -6.02
CA LEU A 45 1.72 20.44 -6.45
C LEU A 45 1.21 21.67 -5.71
N CYS A 46 0.81 22.68 -6.48
CA CYS A 46 0.24 23.93 -6.03
C CYS A 46 -1.19 24.08 -6.57
N ARG A 47 -1.94 25.02 -6.01
CA ARG A 47 -3.27 25.41 -6.50
C ARG A 47 -3.34 26.91 -6.73
N THR A 48 -4.00 27.32 -7.79
CA THR A 48 -4.33 28.73 -8.02
C THR A 48 -5.44 29.17 -7.07
N GLU A 49 -5.73 30.47 -7.04
CA GLU A 49 -6.84 31.03 -6.25
C GLU A 49 -8.21 30.51 -6.73
N GLU A 50 -8.32 30.19 -8.02
CA GLU A 50 -9.49 29.58 -8.64
C GLU A 50 -9.60 28.06 -8.38
N GLY A 51 -8.57 27.45 -7.79
CA GLY A 51 -8.53 26.03 -7.43
C GLY A 51 -7.86 25.12 -8.47
N ASP A 52 -7.37 25.66 -9.57
CA ASP A 52 -6.70 24.89 -10.62
C ASP A 52 -5.34 24.38 -10.12
N SER A 53 -5.02 23.12 -10.44
CA SER A 53 -3.77 22.49 -10.01
C SER A 53 -2.64 22.75 -11.00
N TYR A 54 -1.47 23.12 -10.49
CA TYR A 54 -0.24 23.24 -11.28
C TYR A 54 0.96 22.72 -10.49
N THR A 55 2.08 22.45 -11.16
CA THR A 55 3.31 21.98 -10.51
C THR A 55 4.43 22.99 -10.66
N ILE A 56 5.23 23.16 -9.60
CA ILE A 56 6.42 24.02 -9.58
C ILE A 56 7.65 23.15 -9.36
N GLY A 57 8.69 23.41 -10.15
CA GLY A 57 9.99 22.77 -10.02
C GLY A 57 9.95 21.27 -10.35
N GLY A 58 10.93 20.56 -9.78
CA GLY A 58 11.12 19.13 -9.99
C GLY A 58 11.98 18.79 -11.20
N THR A 59 12.73 17.70 -11.08
CA THR A 59 13.58 17.14 -12.12
C THR A 59 12.86 15.99 -12.83
N GLU A 60 13.30 15.60 -14.03
CA GLU A 60 12.80 14.38 -14.68
C GLU A 60 12.96 13.13 -13.77
N PRO A 61 14.11 12.90 -13.11
CA PRO A 61 14.24 11.85 -12.12
C PRO A 61 13.22 11.94 -10.98
N GLY A 62 13.04 13.11 -10.36
CA GLY A 62 12.10 13.27 -9.26
C GLY A 62 10.64 13.09 -9.68
N ARG A 63 10.27 13.50 -10.90
CA ARG A 63 8.98 13.15 -11.53
C ARG A 63 8.83 11.63 -11.68
N GLY A 64 9.86 10.95 -12.15
CA GLY A 64 9.88 9.50 -12.27
C GLY A 64 9.64 8.80 -10.93
N VAL A 65 10.26 9.28 -9.84
CA VAL A 65 10.04 8.72 -8.50
C VAL A 65 8.62 8.98 -7.99
N GLU A 66 8.04 10.16 -8.22
CA GLU A 66 6.64 10.44 -7.86
C GLU A 66 5.65 9.52 -8.60
N ILE A 67 5.88 9.25 -9.88
CA ILE A 67 5.05 8.29 -10.64
C ILE A 67 5.14 6.88 -10.03
N LEU A 68 6.34 6.43 -9.69
CA LEU A 68 6.54 5.13 -9.04
C LEU A 68 5.83 5.07 -7.67
N LEU A 69 5.87 6.15 -6.90
CA LEU A 69 5.16 6.28 -5.64
C LEU A 69 3.64 6.18 -5.81
N GLN A 70 3.08 6.83 -6.83
CA GLN A 70 1.65 6.75 -7.15
C GLN A 70 1.25 5.32 -7.53
N CYS A 71 2.05 4.64 -8.36
CA CYS A 71 1.84 3.23 -8.69
C CYS A 71 1.84 2.34 -7.43
N LEU A 72 2.82 2.52 -6.54
CA LEU A 72 2.91 1.76 -5.28
C LEU A 72 1.70 1.99 -4.38
N ASP A 73 1.26 3.24 -4.23
CA ASP A 73 0.07 3.59 -3.45
C ASP A 73 -1.19 2.93 -4.05
N GLU A 74 -1.33 2.89 -5.38
CA GLU A 74 -2.44 2.21 -6.05
C GLU A 74 -2.39 0.70 -5.87
N PHE A 75 -1.23 0.06 -6.06
CA PHE A 75 -1.06 -1.38 -5.82
C PHE A 75 -1.41 -1.74 -4.37
N ARG A 76 -0.99 -0.93 -3.40
CA ARG A 76 -1.35 -1.12 -1.99
C ARG A 76 -2.85 -1.06 -1.77
N CYS A 77 -3.53 -0.07 -2.35
CA CYS A 77 -5.00 0.03 -2.28
C CYS A 77 -5.70 -1.19 -2.88
N ARG A 78 -5.22 -1.70 -4.02
CA ARG A 78 -5.75 -2.91 -4.66
C ARG A 78 -5.50 -4.17 -3.83
N ALA A 79 -4.35 -4.27 -3.16
CA ALA A 79 -4.03 -5.36 -2.25
C ALA A 79 -4.98 -5.38 -1.05
N TRP A 80 -5.22 -4.23 -0.40
CA TRP A 80 -6.17 -4.13 0.71
C TRP A 80 -7.59 -4.54 0.30
N ARG A 81 -8.09 -4.04 -0.84
CA ARG A 81 -9.41 -4.45 -1.35
C ARG A 81 -9.50 -5.95 -1.61
N SER A 82 -8.41 -6.55 -2.09
CA SER A 82 -8.34 -8.00 -2.31
C SER A 82 -8.40 -8.77 -1.00
N ILE A 83 -7.70 -8.29 0.04
CA ILE A 83 -7.75 -8.87 1.39
C ILE A 83 -9.17 -8.79 1.94
N ASP A 84 -9.80 -7.62 1.90
CA ASP A 84 -11.17 -7.42 2.38
C ASP A 84 -12.15 -8.38 1.69
N LEU A 85 -12.03 -8.53 0.36
CA LEU A 85 -12.86 -9.44 -0.42
C LEU A 85 -12.64 -10.90 -0.04
N LEU A 86 -11.39 -11.33 0.13
CA LEU A 86 -11.04 -12.70 0.52
C LEU A 86 -11.54 -13.01 1.93
N THR A 87 -11.36 -12.08 2.88
CA THR A 87 -11.87 -12.21 4.25
C THR A 87 -13.39 -12.31 4.27
N ALA A 88 -14.10 -11.45 3.52
CA ALA A 88 -15.56 -11.52 3.42
C ALA A 88 -16.04 -12.87 2.84
N ARG A 89 -15.37 -13.37 1.79
CA ARG A 89 -15.67 -14.69 1.20
C ARG A 89 -15.43 -15.83 2.20
N ALA A 90 -14.34 -15.78 2.96
CA ALA A 90 -14.04 -16.78 3.98
C ALA A 90 -15.13 -16.80 5.08
N VAL A 91 -15.56 -15.63 5.58
CA VAL A 91 -16.63 -15.52 6.58
C VAL A 91 -17.96 -16.09 6.07
N LEU A 92 -18.32 -15.80 4.81
CA LEU A 92 -19.53 -16.35 4.20
C LEU A 92 -19.46 -17.87 4.05
N ALA A 93 -18.32 -18.40 3.61
CA ALA A 93 -18.10 -19.85 3.51
C ALA A 93 -18.22 -20.53 4.87
N THR A 94 -17.62 -19.97 5.93
CA THR A 94 -17.74 -20.50 7.30
C THR A 94 -19.19 -20.47 7.79
N ARG A 95 -19.94 -19.39 7.51
CA ARG A 95 -21.37 -19.30 7.87
C ARG A 95 -22.22 -20.33 7.16
N HIS A 96 -21.99 -20.58 5.87
CA HIS A 96 -22.71 -21.63 5.13
C HIS A 96 -22.42 -23.03 5.67
N VAL A 97 -21.18 -23.31 6.10
CA VAL A 97 -20.83 -24.59 6.73
C VAL A 97 -21.51 -24.77 8.10
N VAL A 98 -21.58 -23.71 8.92
CA VAL A 98 -22.26 -23.75 10.22
C VAL A 98 -23.78 -23.96 10.05
N VAL A 99 -24.43 -23.27 9.11
CA VAL A 99 -25.86 -23.45 8.83
C VAL A 99 -26.15 -24.85 8.25
N ALA A 100 -25.24 -25.42 7.46
CA ALA A 100 -25.37 -26.79 6.97
C ALA A 100 -25.13 -27.86 8.05
N ALA A 101 -24.45 -27.52 9.15
CA ALA A 101 -24.20 -28.42 10.28
C ALA A 101 -25.31 -28.37 11.36
N GLU A 102 -26.23 -27.39 11.31
CA GLU A 102 -27.44 -27.33 12.14
C GLU A 102 -28.68 -27.87 11.41
N PRO A 103 -28.70 -29.17 11.11
CA PRO A 103 -29.90 -29.93 11.44
C PRO A 103 -29.49 -31.27 12.06
N LEU A 104 -29.93 -31.53 13.30
CA LEU A 104 -30.05 -32.84 14.00
C LEU A 104 -29.77 -32.77 15.52
N ALA A 105 -29.68 -31.59 16.14
CA ALA A 105 -29.72 -31.46 17.60
C ALA A 105 -31.10 -30.98 18.09
N SER A 106 -32.15 -31.71 17.73
CA SER A 106 -33.44 -31.66 18.45
C SER A 106 -34.20 -32.97 18.27
N SER A 107 -34.02 -33.87 19.22
CA SER A 107 -34.94 -34.95 19.60
C SER A 107 -34.60 -35.42 21.00
#